data_AF-A0A8H6RKA6-F1
#
_entry.id   AF-A0A8H6RKA6-F1
#
_cell.length_a   1.000
_cell.length_b   1.000
_cell.length_c   1.000
_cell.angle_alpha   90.00
_cell.angle_beta   90.00
_cell.angle_gamma   90.00
#
_symmetry.space_group_name_H-M   'P 1'
#
loop_
_entity.id
_entity.type
_entity.pdbx_description
1 polymer ?
#
loop_
_entity_poly.entity_id
_entity_poly.type
_entity_poly.pdbx_seq_one_letter_code
_entity_poly.pdbx_strand_id
1 'polypeptide(L)'
;MRVQIVLTIAAFRSVASCTTSSLQSISYNSTNNMRSILTFAATIIALASTVSATVRGGQCGCNGLNNFRNQGAWGCVQLAGPNCVDQTQVCDAACGGSGYAYKKHNSNDRQCVCSYQDASQAPSCPAPGPPIRGGQCCSGLLNKCKSEGAWGCVQVDAAYCVDQTKGCDQACGGSGYAYRKHK
;
A
#
# COMPACT_ATOMS: atom_id res chain seq x y z
N MET A 1 21.24 -47.27 18.77
CA MET A 1 20.78 -46.40 17.67
C MET A 1 21.27 -44.98 17.93
N ARG A 2 22.10 -44.42 17.05
CA ARG A 2 22.59 -43.04 17.15
C ARG A 2 21.82 -42.19 16.16
N VAL A 3 21.06 -41.20 16.64
CA VAL A 3 20.33 -40.24 15.81
C VAL A 3 21.25 -39.04 15.60
N GLN A 4 21.69 -38.82 14.36
CA GLN A 4 22.36 -37.57 13.97
C GLN A 4 21.30 -36.58 13.51
N ILE A 5 21.22 -35.42 14.18
CA ILE A 5 20.38 -34.29 13.78
C ILE A 5 21.28 -33.36 12.96
N VAL A 6 21.03 -33.30 11.65
CA VAL A 6 21.66 -32.35 10.73
C VAL A 6 20.83 -31.06 10.75
N LEU A 7 21.40 -30.00 11.31
CA LEU A 7 20.78 -28.67 11.37
C LEU A 7 21.33 -27.80 10.24
N THR A 8 20.54 -27.56 9.20
CA THR A 8 20.90 -26.69 8.08
C THR A 8 20.49 -25.25 8.40
N ILE A 9 21.46 -24.39 8.69
CA ILE A 9 21.23 -22.96 8.92
C ILE A 9 21.29 -22.23 7.56
N ALA A 10 20.15 -21.77 7.06
CA ALA A 10 20.09 -20.89 5.90
C ALA A 10 20.51 -19.46 6.30
N ALA A 11 21.54 -18.93 5.65
CA ALA A 11 22.01 -17.57 5.86
C ALA A 11 21.08 -16.57 5.16
N PHE A 12 20.35 -15.77 5.95
CA PHE A 12 19.65 -14.59 5.44
C PHE A 12 20.61 -13.40 5.37
N ARG A 13 20.84 -12.87 4.16
CA ARG A 13 21.51 -11.59 3.93
C ARG A 13 20.47 -10.47 4.12
N SER A 14 20.49 -9.79 5.26
CA SER A 14 19.76 -8.54 5.44
C SER A 14 20.54 -7.38 4.82
N VAL A 15 19.92 -6.72 3.84
CA VAL A 15 20.41 -5.46 3.27
C VAL A 15 19.98 -4.34 4.21
N ALA A 16 20.92 -3.82 5.01
CA ALA A 16 20.69 -2.66 5.87
C ALA A 16 20.81 -1.38 5.03
N SER A 17 19.71 -0.66 4.83
CA SER A 17 19.70 0.68 4.24
C SER A 17 20.09 1.71 5.29
N CYS A 18 21.04 2.59 4.92
CA CYS A 18 21.62 3.63 5.73
C CYS A 18 20.57 4.61 6.29
N THR A 19 20.45 4.67 7.62
CA THR A 19 19.94 5.86 8.32
C THR A 19 21.05 6.35 9.24
N THR A 20 21.66 7.47 8.84
CA THR A 20 22.63 8.22 9.65
C THR A 20 21.93 8.79 10.87
N SER A 21 22.04 8.07 11.99
CA SER A 21 21.77 8.64 13.31
C SER A 21 23.04 9.32 13.79
N SER A 22 22.97 10.63 14.03
CA SER A 22 24.05 11.42 14.62
C SER A 22 24.33 10.92 16.04
N LEU A 23 25.49 10.28 16.22
CA LEU A 23 26.04 9.98 17.54
C LEU A 23 26.61 11.27 18.13
N GLN A 24 25.96 11.82 19.15
CA GLN A 24 26.60 12.79 20.03
C GLN A 24 27.64 12.05 20.87
N SER A 25 28.91 12.41 20.71
CA SER A 25 30.01 11.96 21.56
C SER A 25 29.92 12.65 22.91
N ILE A 26 29.71 11.88 23.98
CA ILE A 26 29.89 12.35 25.35
C ILE A 26 31.39 12.19 25.68
N SER A 27 32.12 13.30 25.73
CA SER A 27 33.51 13.34 26.19
C SER A 27 33.54 13.33 27.72
N TYR A 28 33.93 12.21 28.31
CA TYR A 28 34.23 12.11 29.75
C TYR A 28 35.72 12.37 29.97
N ASN A 29 36.03 13.51 30.59
CA ASN A 29 37.38 13.82 31.06
C ASN A 29 37.60 13.12 32.41
N SER A 30 38.39 12.05 32.43
CA SER A 30 38.62 11.21 33.62
C SER A 30 40.11 11.19 33.97
N THR A 31 40.44 11.83 35.10
CA THR A 31 41.78 11.86 35.68
C THR A 31 42.00 10.61 36.53
N ASN A 32 43.09 9.90 36.23
CA ASN A 32 43.59 8.65 36.82
C ASN A 32 43.25 8.40 38.31
N ASN A 33 42.70 7.21 38.62
CA ASN A 33 43.39 6.16 39.40
C ASN A 33 42.52 4.91 39.65
N MET A 34 43.11 3.75 39.31
CA MET A 34 42.72 2.34 39.47
C MET A 34 41.45 2.00 40.31
N ARG A 35 40.36 1.64 39.63
CA ARG A 35 39.44 0.56 40.06
C ARG A 35 38.58 0.09 38.88
N SER A 36 38.82 -1.15 38.45
CA SER A 36 38.04 -1.85 37.44
C SER A 36 36.62 -2.11 37.98
N ILE A 37 35.61 -1.47 37.39
CA ILE A 37 34.21 -1.86 37.54
C ILE A 37 33.66 -2.01 36.12
N LEU A 38 33.56 -3.28 35.70
CA LEU A 38 32.79 -3.71 34.54
C LEU A 38 31.39 -3.09 34.63
N THR A 39 31.10 -2.10 33.80
CA THR A 39 29.73 -1.70 33.52
C THR A 39 29.36 -2.39 32.23
N PHE A 40 28.79 -3.58 32.35
CA PHE A 40 28.17 -4.28 31.23
C PHE A 40 27.13 -3.35 30.61
N ALA A 41 27.35 -2.96 29.37
CA ALA A 41 26.34 -2.35 28.54
C ALA A 41 25.21 -3.36 28.35
N ALA A 42 24.23 -3.36 29.26
CA ALA A 42 22.94 -4.00 29.04
C ALA A 42 22.15 -3.12 28.06
N THR A 43 22.57 -3.08 26.79
CA THR A 43 21.65 -2.82 25.70
C THR A 43 20.66 -3.97 25.70
N ILE A 44 19.59 -3.82 26.45
CA ILE A 44 18.39 -4.65 26.34
C ILE A 44 17.93 -4.45 24.91
N ILE A 45 18.24 -5.43 24.07
CA ILE A 45 17.61 -5.65 22.77
C ILE A 45 16.15 -6.00 23.09
N ALA A 46 15.36 -4.98 23.42
CA ALA A 46 13.91 -5.05 23.31
C ALA A 46 13.57 -4.88 21.82
N LEU A 47 14.03 -5.82 20.98
CA LEU A 47 13.19 -6.24 19.86
C LEU A 47 12.06 -7.05 20.51
N ALA A 48 11.23 -6.35 21.28
CA ALA A 48 9.90 -6.79 21.61
C ALA A 48 9.30 -7.12 20.25
N SER A 49 9.13 -8.42 20.06
CA SER A 49 8.45 -9.05 18.96
C SER A 49 7.21 -8.21 18.73
N THR A 50 7.24 -7.32 17.74
CA THR A 50 6.03 -6.61 17.33
C THR A 50 5.23 -7.70 16.65
N VAL A 51 4.52 -8.47 17.46
CA VAL A 51 3.48 -9.37 17.02
C VAL A 51 2.52 -8.43 16.32
N SER A 52 2.63 -8.35 15.00
CA SER A 52 1.64 -7.66 14.18
C SER A 52 0.34 -8.34 14.52
N ALA A 53 -0.50 -7.67 15.31
CA ALA A 53 -1.83 -8.18 15.59
C ALA A 53 -2.45 -8.53 14.24
N THR A 54 -3.03 -9.71 14.14
CA THR A 54 -3.67 -10.15 12.91
C THR A 54 -5.16 -9.96 13.05
N VAL A 55 -5.78 -9.34 12.05
CA VAL A 55 -7.23 -9.24 11.96
C VAL A 55 -7.68 -9.88 10.67
N ARG A 56 -8.87 -10.49 10.69
CA ARG A 56 -9.46 -11.11 9.52
C ARG A 56 -10.60 -10.26 8.97
N GLY A 57 -10.64 -10.14 7.64
CA GLY A 57 -11.66 -9.39 6.91
C GLY A 57 -12.07 -10.12 5.64
N GLY A 58 -13.26 -9.80 5.13
CA GLY A 58 -13.72 -10.26 3.81
C GLY A 58 -13.32 -9.28 2.69
N GLN A 59 -13.62 -9.62 1.43
CA GLN A 59 -13.52 -8.67 0.33
C GLN A 59 -14.55 -7.55 0.45
N CYS A 60 -14.22 -6.35 -0.04
CA CYS A 60 -15.22 -5.29 -0.20
C CYS A 60 -16.09 -5.50 -1.43
N GLY A 61 -17.22 -4.80 -1.47
CA GLY A 61 -18.00 -4.62 -2.70
C GLY A 61 -17.26 -3.78 -3.75
N CYS A 62 -17.74 -3.84 -4.99
CA CYS A 62 -17.11 -3.21 -6.16
C CYS A 62 -16.89 -1.71 -6.04
N ASN A 63 -17.83 -1.00 -5.42
CA ASN A 63 -17.69 0.44 -5.23
C ASN A 63 -16.51 0.75 -4.30
N GLY A 64 -16.34 -0.04 -3.23
CA GLY A 64 -15.19 0.08 -2.33
C GLY A 64 -13.88 -0.24 -3.05
N LEU A 65 -13.82 -1.37 -3.75
CA LEU A 65 -12.63 -1.79 -4.49
C LEU A 65 -12.19 -0.74 -5.53
N ASN A 66 -13.11 -0.26 -6.37
CA ASN A 66 -12.79 0.75 -7.39
C ASN A 66 -12.36 2.08 -6.79
N ASN A 67 -13.02 2.54 -5.72
CA ASN A 67 -12.64 3.77 -5.03
C ASN A 67 -11.19 3.68 -4.51
N PHE A 68 -10.81 2.54 -3.94
CA PHE A 68 -9.47 2.37 -3.38
C PHE A 68 -8.38 2.12 -4.41
N ARG A 69 -8.70 1.46 -5.53
CA ARG A 69 -7.78 1.39 -6.68
C ARG A 69 -7.46 2.78 -7.24
N ASN A 70 -8.45 3.67 -7.29
CA ASN A 70 -8.24 5.06 -7.70
C ASN A 70 -7.38 5.87 -6.70
N GLN A 71 -7.19 5.36 -5.48
CA GLN A 71 -6.28 5.93 -4.48
C GLN A 71 -4.88 5.29 -4.52
N GLY A 72 -4.65 4.33 -5.43
CA GLY A 72 -3.37 3.63 -5.57
C GLY A 72 -3.20 2.45 -4.59
N ALA A 73 -4.25 2.04 -3.88
CA ALA A 73 -4.20 0.86 -3.02
C ALA A 73 -4.26 -0.43 -3.85
N TRP A 74 -3.65 -1.50 -3.34
CA TRP A 74 -3.71 -2.83 -3.97
C TRP A 74 -5.14 -3.36 -4.07
N GLY A 75 -5.91 -3.22 -2.98
CA GLY A 75 -7.23 -3.82 -2.88
C GLY A 75 -8.06 -3.25 -1.74
N CYS A 76 -9.16 -3.94 -1.42
CA CYS A 76 -10.07 -3.57 -0.37
C CYS A 76 -10.50 -4.76 0.48
N VAL A 77 -10.50 -4.57 1.80
CA VAL A 77 -11.01 -5.53 2.78
C VAL A 77 -12.08 -4.92 3.68
N GLN A 78 -13.11 -5.70 3.98
CA GLN A 78 -14.19 -5.36 4.89
C GLN A 78 -13.82 -5.81 6.31
N LEU A 79 -13.59 -4.82 7.19
CA LEU A 79 -13.40 -5.01 8.64
C LEU A 79 -14.62 -4.43 9.37
N ALA A 80 -14.42 -3.50 10.33
CA ALA A 80 -15.50 -2.64 10.86
C ALA A 80 -16.04 -1.62 9.83
N GLY A 81 -15.51 -1.67 8.60
CA GLY A 81 -15.81 -0.81 7.47
C GLY A 81 -14.92 -1.21 6.28
N PRO A 82 -15.14 -0.64 5.10
CA PRO A 82 -14.27 -0.87 3.94
C PRO A 82 -12.92 -0.17 4.15
N ASN A 83 -11.83 -0.93 4.08
CA ASN A 83 -10.47 -0.45 4.28
C ASN A 83 -9.62 -0.72 3.03
N CYS A 84 -8.89 0.28 2.56
CA CYS A 84 -7.86 0.11 1.54
C CYS A 84 -6.64 -0.59 2.13
N VAL A 85 -6.05 -1.49 1.34
CA VAL A 85 -4.92 -2.30 1.78
C VAL A 85 -3.88 -2.47 0.68
N ASP A 86 -2.64 -2.72 1.09
CA ASP A 86 -1.49 -3.07 0.25
C ASP A 86 -0.96 -4.45 0.59
N GLN A 87 -0.65 -5.26 -0.42
CA GLN A 87 -0.02 -6.56 -0.21
C GLN A 87 1.44 -6.37 0.26
N THR A 88 1.83 -7.10 1.30
CA THR A 88 3.22 -7.06 1.80
C THR A 88 3.69 -8.43 2.29
N GLN A 89 4.93 -8.77 1.94
CA GLN A 89 5.55 -10.04 2.37
C GLN A 89 5.68 -10.16 3.90
N VAL A 90 5.83 -9.03 4.60
CA VAL A 90 5.88 -9.01 6.07
C VAL A 90 4.57 -9.54 6.65
N CYS A 91 3.43 -9.15 6.09
CA CYS A 91 2.15 -9.67 6.55
C CYS A 91 1.89 -11.10 6.10
N ASP A 92 2.44 -11.55 4.96
CA ASP A 92 2.31 -12.95 4.54
C ASP A 92 2.92 -13.89 5.59
N ALA A 93 4.10 -13.56 6.11
CA ALA A 93 4.71 -14.31 7.20
C ALA A 93 3.87 -14.28 8.49
N ALA A 94 3.32 -13.12 8.85
CA ALA A 94 2.46 -12.96 10.04
C ALA A 94 1.12 -13.73 9.93
N CYS A 95 0.62 -13.92 8.71
CA CYS A 95 -0.61 -14.66 8.43
C CYS A 95 -0.39 -16.15 8.15
N GLY A 96 0.80 -16.69 8.43
CA GLY A 96 1.10 -18.11 8.25
C GLY A 96 1.33 -18.54 6.80
N GLY A 97 1.70 -17.60 5.91
CA GLY A 97 2.07 -17.87 4.53
C GLY A 97 0.88 -18.03 3.56
N SER A 98 -0.32 -17.56 3.93
CA SER A 98 -1.54 -17.74 3.13
C SER A 98 -1.62 -16.92 1.83
N GLY A 99 -0.60 -16.13 1.49
CA GLY A 99 -0.47 -15.35 0.25
C GLY A 99 -1.42 -14.14 0.12
N TYR A 100 -2.46 -14.08 0.94
CA TYR A 100 -3.43 -12.98 0.98
C TYR A 100 -3.33 -12.24 2.32
N ALA A 101 -2.20 -11.59 2.53
CA ALA A 101 -1.98 -10.76 3.69
C ALA A 101 -1.61 -9.33 3.32
N TYR A 102 -2.16 -8.40 4.08
CA TYR A 102 -2.13 -7.00 3.70
C TYR A 102 -1.87 -6.07 4.90
N LYS A 103 -1.32 -4.89 4.62
CA LYS A 103 -1.31 -3.76 5.55
C LYS A 103 -2.37 -2.76 5.13
N LYS A 104 -2.86 -1.92 6.04
CA LYS A 104 -3.71 -0.78 5.67
C LYS A 104 -2.92 0.20 4.80
N HIS A 105 -3.51 0.59 3.68
CA HIS A 105 -2.91 1.55 2.75
C HIS A 105 -2.77 2.92 3.41
N ASN A 106 -1.63 3.60 3.20
CA ASN A 106 -1.31 4.90 3.80
C ASN A 106 -1.54 5.01 5.32
N SER A 107 -1.37 3.90 6.04
CA SER A 107 -1.49 3.87 7.50
C SER A 107 -0.14 3.57 8.15
N ASN A 108 0.11 4.20 9.30
CA ASN A 108 1.23 3.86 10.18
C ASN A 108 0.94 2.63 11.05
N ASP A 109 -0.27 2.07 10.93
CA ASP A 109 -0.69 0.85 11.61
C ASP A 109 0.15 -0.34 11.12
N ARG A 110 0.80 -1.03 12.07
CA ARG A 110 1.63 -2.23 11.81
C ARG A 110 0.82 -3.52 11.88
N GLN A 111 -0.48 -3.41 12.08
CA GLN A 111 -1.39 -4.55 12.11
C GLN A 111 -1.51 -5.18 10.72
N CYS A 112 -1.43 -6.50 10.66
CA CYS A 112 -1.62 -7.25 9.43
C CYS A 112 -3.08 -7.68 9.30
N VAL A 113 -3.60 -7.59 8.09
CA VAL A 113 -4.93 -8.08 7.72
C VAL A 113 -4.75 -9.37 6.94
N CYS A 114 -5.21 -10.47 7.50
CA CYS A 114 -5.20 -11.78 6.86
C CYS A 114 -6.55 -12.02 6.20
N SER A 115 -6.56 -12.32 4.90
CA SER A 115 -7.75 -12.69 4.15
C SER A 115 -7.62 -14.11 3.62
N TYR A 116 -8.76 -14.75 3.33
CA TYR A 116 -8.81 -15.99 2.56
C TYR A 116 -9.00 -15.74 1.06
N GLN A 117 -9.23 -14.49 0.68
CA GLN A 117 -9.57 -14.07 -0.66
C GLN A 117 -8.69 -12.90 -1.08
N ASP A 118 -8.39 -12.80 -2.38
CA ASP A 118 -7.58 -11.70 -2.89
C ASP A 118 -8.34 -10.37 -2.78
N ALA A 119 -7.84 -9.45 -1.96
CA ALA A 119 -8.40 -8.11 -1.78
C ALA A 119 -8.40 -7.28 -3.08
N SER A 120 -7.60 -7.65 -4.09
CA SER A 120 -7.61 -7.01 -5.42
C SER A 120 -8.81 -7.43 -6.28
N GLN A 121 -9.51 -8.49 -5.88
CA GLN A 121 -10.65 -9.04 -6.57
C GLN A 121 -11.93 -8.83 -5.77
N ALA A 122 -13.05 -8.81 -6.48
CA ALA A 122 -14.36 -8.91 -5.87
C ALA A 122 -15.22 -9.82 -6.74
N PRO A 123 -16.11 -10.65 -6.15
CA PRO A 123 -16.71 -11.80 -6.83
C PRO A 123 -17.62 -11.45 -8.02
N SER A 124 -17.95 -10.18 -8.21
CA SER A 124 -18.99 -9.76 -9.15
C SER A 124 -18.80 -8.36 -9.73
N CYS A 125 -17.56 -7.84 -9.76
CA CYS A 125 -17.37 -6.54 -10.40
C CYS A 125 -17.40 -6.70 -11.92
N PRO A 126 -18.33 -6.03 -12.62
CA PRO A 126 -18.20 -5.94 -14.07
C PRO A 126 -16.81 -5.36 -14.32
N ALA A 127 -16.07 -6.01 -15.23
CA ALA A 127 -14.78 -5.48 -15.64
C ALA A 127 -14.96 -3.99 -15.98
N PRO A 128 -14.01 -3.12 -15.58
CA PRO A 128 -14.03 -1.74 -16.04
C PRO A 128 -14.25 -1.76 -17.55
N GLY A 129 -15.28 -1.07 -18.02
CA GLY A 129 -15.52 -0.96 -19.45
C GLY A 129 -14.23 -0.50 -20.14
N PRO A 130 -13.98 -0.92 -21.39
CA PRO A 130 -12.76 -0.54 -22.08
C PRO A 130 -12.60 0.98 -22.03
N PRO A 131 -11.37 1.50 -21.77
CA PRO A 131 -11.14 2.93 -21.75
C PRO A 131 -11.54 3.51 -23.11
N ILE A 132 -12.45 4.49 -23.09
CA ILE A 132 -12.88 5.16 -24.29
C ILE A 132 -11.76 6.11 -24.71
N ARG A 133 -11.14 5.84 -25.87
CA ARG A 133 -10.14 6.76 -26.44
C ARG A 133 -10.84 7.99 -26.98
N GLY A 134 -10.63 9.13 -26.34
CA GLY A 134 -11.29 10.38 -26.72
C GLY A 134 -10.58 11.14 -27.84
N GLY A 135 -11.33 11.64 -28.82
CA GLY A 135 -10.89 12.67 -29.74
C GLY A 135 -11.13 14.09 -29.20
N GLN A 136 -10.53 15.08 -29.87
CA GLN A 136 -10.79 16.50 -29.60
C GLN A 136 -12.25 16.86 -29.89
N CYS A 137 -12.85 17.71 -29.07
CA CYS A 137 -14.19 18.23 -29.32
C CYS A 137 -14.20 19.41 -30.29
N CYS A 138 -15.36 19.61 -30.92
CA CYS A 138 -15.71 20.90 -31.50
C CYS A 138 -15.93 21.97 -30.41
N SER A 139 -15.71 23.24 -30.77
CA SER A 139 -15.78 24.40 -29.86
C SER A 139 -17.16 24.58 -29.22
N GLY A 140 -18.25 24.27 -29.95
CA GLY A 140 -19.61 24.35 -29.43
C GLY A 140 -19.88 23.40 -28.27
N LEU A 141 -19.41 22.15 -28.37
CA LEU A 141 -19.54 21.16 -27.30
C LEU A 141 -18.73 21.55 -26.07
N LEU A 142 -17.52 22.08 -26.27
CA LEU A 142 -16.68 22.53 -25.15
C LEU A 142 -17.36 23.66 -24.35
N ASN A 143 -17.96 24.64 -25.03
CA ASN A 143 -18.67 25.72 -24.36
C ASN A 143 -19.88 25.21 -23.58
N LYS A 144 -20.64 24.27 -24.15
CA LYS A 144 -21.74 23.60 -23.45
C LYS A 144 -21.25 22.90 -22.18
N CYS A 145 -20.21 22.07 -22.30
CA CYS A 145 -19.67 21.34 -21.15
C CYS A 145 -19.13 22.28 -20.06
N LYS A 146 -18.48 23.38 -20.44
CA LYS A 146 -18.05 24.41 -19.48
C LYS A 146 -19.23 25.10 -18.79
N SER A 147 -20.34 25.33 -19.51
CA SER A 147 -21.55 25.90 -18.90
C SER A 147 -22.23 24.96 -17.90
N GLU A 148 -22.03 23.65 -18.06
CA GLU A 148 -22.48 22.62 -17.12
C GLU A 148 -21.51 22.45 -15.93
N GLY A 149 -20.35 23.12 -15.95
CA GLY A 149 -19.33 23.01 -14.90
C GLY A 149 -18.31 21.90 -15.11
N ALA A 150 -18.30 21.26 -16.28
CA ALA A 150 -17.29 20.26 -16.64
C ALA A 150 -15.94 20.91 -16.97
N TRP A 151 -14.86 20.16 -16.74
CA TRP A 151 -13.52 20.61 -17.10
C TRP A 151 -13.33 20.72 -18.62
N GLY A 152 -13.87 19.76 -19.36
CA GLY A 152 -13.76 19.72 -20.82
C GLY A 152 -14.75 18.75 -21.43
N CYS A 153 -14.41 18.24 -22.60
CA CYS A 153 -15.21 17.24 -23.28
C CYS A 153 -14.32 16.28 -24.06
N VAL A 154 -14.92 15.17 -24.48
CA VAL A 154 -14.35 14.18 -25.37
C VAL A 154 -15.39 13.83 -26.43
N GLN A 155 -14.95 13.71 -27.69
CA GLN A 155 -15.81 13.29 -28.80
C GLN A 155 -15.15 12.12 -29.54
N VAL A 156 -15.86 10.99 -29.63
CA VAL A 156 -15.49 9.83 -30.46
C VAL A 156 -16.70 9.47 -31.31
N ASP A 157 -17.59 8.61 -30.80
CA ASP A 157 -18.88 8.26 -31.43
C ASP A 157 -20.05 9.01 -30.79
N ALA A 158 -19.85 9.45 -29.55
CA ALA A 158 -20.76 10.30 -28.81
C ALA A 158 -19.97 11.41 -28.09
N ALA A 159 -20.65 12.53 -27.88
CA ALA A 159 -20.14 13.68 -27.18
C ALA A 159 -20.34 13.52 -25.67
N TYR A 160 -19.26 13.59 -24.90
CA TYR A 160 -19.31 13.52 -23.44
C TYR A 160 -18.61 14.72 -22.82
N CYS A 161 -19.24 15.35 -21.84
CA CYS A 161 -18.57 16.27 -20.94
C CYS A 161 -17.75 15.45 -19.94
N VAL A 162 -16.54 15.93 -19.61
CA VAL A 162 -15.61 15.19 -18.77
C VAL A 162 -14.94 16.06 -17.71
N ASP A 163 -14.63 15.46 -16.57
CA ASP A 163 -13.81 16.05 -15.52
C ASP A 163 -12.42 15.43 -15.53
N GLN A 164 -11.39 16.26 -15.34
CA GLN A 164 -10.06 15.78 -15.05
C GLN A 164 -10.00 15.23 -13.63
N THR A 165 -9.67 13.94 -13.49
CA THR A 165 -9.46 13.31 -12.20
C THR A 165 -8.14 12.57 -12.20
N LYS A 166 -7.25 12.94 -11.27
CA LYS A 166 -5.92 12.31 -11.12
C LYS A 166 -5.97 10.78 -11.01
N GLY A 167 -7.04 10.22 -10.47
CA GLY A 167 -7.21 8.76 -10.34
C GLY A 167 -7.40 8.03 -11.68
N CYS A 168 -7.90 8.71 -12.71
CA CYS A 168 -8.10 8.06 -14.02
C CYS A 168 -6.77 7.88 -14.78
N ASP A 169 -5.80 8.77 -14.60
CA ASP A 169 -4.51 8.70 -15.31
C ASP A 169 -3.80 7.39 -14.99
N GLN A 170 -3.84 6.99 -13.72
CA GLN A 170 -3.23 5.76 -13.21
C GLN A 170 -3.95 4.50 -13.74
N ALA A 171 -5.28 4.54 -13.86
CA ALA A 171 -6.07 3.46 -14.47
C ALA A 171 -5.76 3.28 -15.97
N CYS A 172 -5.32 4.35 -16.64
CA CYS A 172 -4.96 4.34 -18.07
C CYS A 172 -3.46 4.16 -18.34
N GLY A 173 -2.66 3.75 -17.34
CA GLY A 173 -1.23 3.47 -17.52
C GLY A 173 -0.30 4.70 -17.40
N GLY A 174 -0.79 5.82 -16.88
CA GLY A 174 0.01 6.96 -16.41
C GLY A 174 0.67 7.84 -17.48
N SER A 175 0.58 7.48 -18.77
CA SER A 175 1.22 8.21 -19.88
C SER A 175 0.31 9.21 -20.60
N GLY A 176 -0.91 9.45 -20.10
CA GLY A 176 -1.86 10.36 -20.72
C GLY A 176 -2.83 10.97 -19.72
N TYR A 177 -3.63 11.93 -20.21
CA TYR A 177 -4.74 12.49 -19.46
C TYR A 177 -5.95 11.60 -19.62
N ALA A 178 -6.47 11.11 -18.50
CA ALA A 178 -7.70 10.35 -18.45
C ALA A 178 -8.74 11.12 -17.63
N TYR A 179 -9.97 11.00 -18.09
CA TYR A 179 -11.06 11.82 -17.61
C TYR A 179 -12.22 10.92 -17.22
N ARG A 180 -12.99 11.35 -16.22
CA ARG A 180 -14.29 10.73 -15.92
C ARG A 180 -15.39 11.49 -16.64
N LYS A 181 -16.50 10.81 -16.95
CA LYS A 181 -17.71 11.47 -17.45
C LYS A 181 -18.24 12.44 -16.40
N HIS A 182 -18.54 13.67 -16.81
CA HIS A 182 -19.22 14.69 -16.02
C HIS A 182 -20.70 14.29 -15.85
N LYS A 183 -21.28 14.56 -14.68
CA LYS A 183 -22.61 14.06 -14.30
C LYS A 183 -23.73 14.87 -14.93
#